data_AF-A0A9Q0YSZ4-F1
#
_entry.id   AF-A0A9Q0YSZ4-F1
#
_cell.length_a   1.000
_cell.length_b   1.000
_cell.length_c   1.000
_cell.angle_alpha   90.00
_cell.angle_beta   90.00
_cell.angle_gamma   90.00
#
_symmetry.space_group_name_H-M   'P 1'
#
loop_
_entity.id
_entity.type
_entity.pdbx_description
1 polymer ?
#
loop_
_entity_poly.entity_id
_entity_poly.type
_entity_poly.pdbx_seq_one_letter_code
_entity_poly.pdbx_strand_id
1 'polypeptide(L)'
;MKNEECVAEKECGCYYEGGGIVIPVFLRRIDKETDFQRNWTSYKIGFGSFDEGKDFWLGNEKLHYLTQQRNYTLRFNGISNEGTKYTTTYDSFKIGSESENYELSDLGSTHGNAGDGMSSAKGMPFSTYDRVNVECISVSYVNHQGGGGWWHSEGRCNECHSHEDECPPTFVCNDDCYMNCATSNLNGKHEHYHFDREMISWRGYCNFISVEMKIWPNIVMK
;
A
#
# COMPACT_ATOMS: atom_id res chain seq x y z
N MET A 1 -19.07 -16.50 6.00
CA MET A 1 -19.29 -16.56 7.47
C MET A 1 -20.37 -15.53 7.82
N LYS A 2 -21.10 -15.67 8.94
CA LYS A 2 -22.20 -14.78 9.33
C LYS A 2 -21.61 -13.60 10.11
N ASN A 3 -21.90 -12.34 9.74
CA ASN A 3 -21.84 -11.05 10.50
C ASN A 3 -20.94 -10.86 11.76
N GLU A 4 -19.94 -11.71 12.00
CA GLU A 4 -19.05 -11.77 13.18
C GLU A 4 -17.59 -11.52 12.78
N GLU A 5 -17.32 -10.96 11.59
CA GLU A 5 -16.04 -11.05 10.87
C GLU A 5 -14.89 -10.11 11.31
N CYS A 6 -14.85 -9.73 12.59
CA CYS A 6 -13.60 -9.36 13.29
C CYS A 6 -13.69 -9.93 14.70
N VAL A 7 -13.48 -11.25 14.85
CA VAL A 7 -13.74 -11.98 16.11
C VAL A 7 -12.80 -11.55 17.25
N ALA A 8 -11.72 -10.81 16.96
CA ALA A 8 -10.97 -10.08 17.97
C ALA A 8 -10.33 -8.83 17.35
N GLU A 9 -10.43 -7.68 18.02
CA GLU A 9 -9.70 -6.45 17.65
C GLU A 9 -8.20 -6.69 17.42
N LYS A 10 -7.66 -7.73 18.09
CA LYS A 10 -6.26 -8.14 18.05
C LYS A 10 -5.84 -8.98 16.83
N GLU A 11 -6.76 -9.44 16.00
CA GLU A 11 -6.44 -10.37 14.89
C GLU A 11 -6.64 -9.80 13.49
N CYS A 12 -7.29 -8.64 13.35
CA CYS A 12 -7.69 -8.10 12.04
C CYS A 12 -7.53 -6.58 11.88
N GLY A 13 -6.93 -5.87 12.85
CA GLY A 13 -6.73 -4.42 12.73
C GLY A 13 -8.05 -3.65 12.50
N CYS A 14 -9.12 -4.02 13.20
CA CYS A 14 -10.44 -3.43 13.00
C CYS A 14 -10.69 -2.27 13.99
N TYR A 15 -11.42 -1.25 13.55
CA TYR A 15 -11.94 -0.19 14.41
C TYR A 15 -13.47 -0.19 14.43
N TYR A 16 -14.05 0.15 15.57
CA TYR A 16 -15.49 0.40 15.70
C TYR A 16 -15.79 1.87 15.45
N GLU A 17 -16.62 2.17 14.45
CA GLU A 17 -17.28 3.47 14.33
C GLU A 17 -18.65 3.44 15.04
N GLY A 18 -19.11 4.63 15.45
CA GLY A 18 -20.41 4.77 16.12
C GLY A 18 -21.53 4.07 15.34
N GLY A 19 -22.40 3.34 16.04
CA GLY A 19 -23.43 2.51 15.42
C GLY A 19 -23.03 1.05 15.16
N GLY A 20 -21.87 0.60 15.67
CA GLY A 20 -21.47 -0.82 15.62
C GLY A 20 -20.89 -1.26 14.28
N ILE A 21 -20.48 -0.31 13.44
CA ILE A 21 -19.85 -0.60 12.14
C ILE A 21 -18.39 -0.96 12.41
N VAL A 22 -17.97 -2.12 11.92
CA VAL A 22 -16.60 -2.61 11.98
C VAL A 22 -15.88 -2.22 10.70
N ILE A 23 -14.76 -1.48 10.83
CA ILE A 23 -13.93 -1.00 9.74
C ILE A 23 -12.59 -1.75 9.74
N PRO A 24 -12.35 -2.67 8.79
CA PRO A 24 -11.06 -3.33 8.66
C PRO A 24 -9.99 -2.37 8.13
N VAL A 25 -8.85 -2.30 8.82
CA VAL A 25 -7.61 -1.69 8.32
C VAL A 25 -6.69 -2.80 7.84
N PHE A 26 -6.15 -2.66 6.64
CA PHE A 26 -5.25 -3.67 6.08
C PHE A 26 -3.79 -3.24 5.99
N LEU A 27 -3.53 -1.93 6.10
CA LEU A 27 -2.20 -1.35 6.17
C LEU A 27 -2.18 -0.26 7.23
N ARG A 28 -1.20 -0.29 8.12
CA ARG A 28 -0.84 0.81 9.01
C ARG A 28 0.69 1.00 9.01
N ARG A 29 1.12 2.26 8.85
CA ARG A 29 2.52 2.70 9.03
C ARG A 29 2.53 3.90 9.96
N ILE A 30 3.17 3.80 11.12
CA ILE A 30 3.26 4.79 12.20
C ILE A 30 4.59 4.63 12.96
N ASP A 31 4.95 3.42 13.41
CA ASP A 31 6.07 3.20 14.33
C ASP A 31 7.42 3.07 13.64
N LYS A 32 7.43 2.74 12.34
CA LYS A 32 8.63 2.51 11.52
C LYS A 32 9.54 1.38 12.02
N GLU A 33 9.07 0.53 12.93
CA GLU A 33 9.82 -0.59 13.51
C GLU A 33 9.66 -1.87 12.69
N THR A 34 8.54 -1.99 11.97
CA THR A 34 8.25 -3.19 11.17
C THR A 34 8.87 -3.08 9.78
N ASP A 35 9.68 -4.07 9.43
CA ASP A 35 10.22 -4.21 8.07
C ASP A 35 9.13 -4.70 7.09
N PHE A 36 8.89 -3.92 6.03
CA PHE A 36 7.96 -4.24 4.94
C PHE A 36 8.65 -4.87 3.72
N GLN A 37 9.98 -4.98 3.69
CA GLN A 37 10.68 -5.74 2.66
C GLN A 37 10.53 -7.25 2.92
N ARG A 38 9.32 -7.76 2.68
CA ARG A 38 8.90 -9.12 3.01
C ARG A 38 8.60 -9.94 1.76
N ASN A 39 8.78 -11.26 1.90
CA ASN A 39 8.53 -12.21 0.82
C ASN A 39 7.04 -12.42 0.55
N TRP A 40 6.72 -13.11 -0.54
CA TRP A 40 5.35 -13.43 -0.96
C TRP A 40 4.54 -14.08 0.16
N THR A 41 5.12 -15.08 0.83
CA THR A 41 4.46 -15.81 1.91
C THR A 41 4.09 -14.91 3.10
N SER A 42 4.95 -13.96 3.45
CA SER A 42 4.68 -12.99 4.50
C SER A 42 3.55 -12.05 4.10
N TYR A 43 3.55 -11.53 2.87
CA TYR A 43 2.47 -10.69 2.36
C TYR A 43 1.15 -11.44 2.22
N LYS A 44 1.20 -12.73 1.90
CA LYS A 44 0.04 -13.63 1.88
C LYS A 44 -0.62 -13.75 3.25
N ILE A 45 0.17 -14.06 4.29
CA ILE A 45 -0.34 -14.35 5.65
C ILE A 45 -0.62 -13.08 6.46
N GLY A 46 0.16 -12.02 6.21
CA GLY A 46 0.20 -10.81 7.03
C GLY A 46 1.38 -10.81 8.01
N PHE A 47 1.77 -9.62 8.46
CA PHE A 47 2.89 -9.40 9.38
C PHE A 47 2.74 -8.08 10.13
N GLY A 48 3.58 -7.88 11.15
CA GLY A 48 3.50 -6.72 12.05
C GLY A 48 2.65 -7.00 13.29
N SER A 49 2.24 -5.95 14.00
CA SER A 49 1.35 -6.05 15.16
C SER A 49 0.09 -5.21 14.96
N PHE A 50 -1.06 -5.79 15.31
CA PHE A 50 -2.33 -5.09 15.32
C PHE A 50 -2.52 -4.21 16.57
N ASP A 51 -1.57 -4.25 17.51
CA ASP A 51 -1.57 -3.38 18.68
C ASP A 51 -1.64 -1.90 18.26
N GLU A 52 -2.17 -1.07 19.17
CA GLU A 52 -2.31 0.35 18.92
C GLU A 52 -0.94 0.99 18.63
N GLY A 53 -0.90 1.80 17.56
CA GLY A 53 0.32 2.48 17.15
C GLY A 53 1.38 1.61 16.47
N LYS A 54 1.13 0.30 16.27
CA LYS A 54 2.08 -0.60 15.61
C LYS A 54 1.83 -0.77 14.11
N ASP A 55 2.91 -0.94 13.37
CA ASP A 55 2.87 -1.18 11.93
C ASP A 55 2.40 -2.59 11.59
N PHE A 56 1.59 -2.74 10.54
CA PHE A 56 1.21 -4.05 10.04
C PHE A 56 0.71 -4.06 8.59
N TRP A 57 0.73 -5.26 8.02
CA TRP A 57 0.00 -5.66 6.82
C TRP A 57 -0.93 -6.84 7.16
N LEU A 58 -2.22 -6.72 6.88
CA LEU A 58 -3.24 -7.70 7.29
C LEU A 58 -3.01 -9.09 6.67
N GLY A 59 -2.49 -9.13 5.44
CA GLY A 59 -2.33 -10.34 4.65
C GLY A 59 -3.28 -10.38 3.45
N ASN A 60 -2.75 -10.73 2.28
CA ASN A 60 -3.49 -10.71 1.03
C ASN A 60 -4.64 -11.72 1.01
N GLU A 61 -4.51 -12.87 1.68
CA GLU A 61 -5.61 -13.86 1.75
C GLU A 61 -6.81 -13.32 2.53
N LYS A 62 -6.55 -12.66 3.66
CA LYS A 62 -7.61 -12.04 4.47
C LYS A 62 -8.24 -10.88 3.71
N LEU A 63 -7.43 -10.06 3.03
CA LEU A 63 -7.91 -8.94 2.24
C LEU A 63 -8.75 -9.40 1.03
N HIS A 64 -8.32 -10.46 0.34
CA HIS A 64 -9.09 -11.09 -0.72
C HIS A 64 -10.42 -11.60 -0.17
N TYR A 65 -10.38 -12.41 0.90
CA TYR A 65 -11.59 -12.93 1.53
C TYR A 65 -12.60 -11.83 1.86
N LEU A 66 -12.16 -10.72 2.48
CA LEU A 66 -13.01 -9.58 2.83
C LEU A 66 -13.60 -8.92 1.59
N THR A 67 -12.77 -8.59 0.59
CA THR A 67 -13.24 -7.83 -0.60
C THR A 67 -14.17 -8.62 -1.53
N GLN A 68 -14.27 -9.95 -1.37
CA GLN A 68 -15.22 -10.79 -2.11
C GLN A 68 -16.62 -10.84 -1.51
N GLN A 69 -16.81 -10.40 -0.26
CA GLN A 69 -18.09 -10.59 0.44
C GLN A 69 -19.15 -9.57 0.08
N ARG A 70 -18.70 -8.36 -0.24
CA ARG A 70 -19.54 -7.20 -0.56
C ARG A 70 -18.68 -6.16 -1.24
N ASN A 71 -19.30 -5.11 -1.74
CA ASN A 71 -18.57 -3.96 -2.26
C ASN A 71 -18.04 -3.14 -1.10
N TYR A 72 -16.74 -2.83 -1.15
CA TYR A 72 -16.05 -2.00 -0.18
C TYR A 72 -15.55 -0.73 -0.85
N THR A 73 -15.69 0.40 -0.16
CA THR A 73 -14.96 1.63 -0.44
C THR A 73 -13.57 1.52 0.17
N LEU A 74 -12.51 1.77 -0.60
CA LEU A 74 -11.17 1.94 -0.05
C LEU A 74 -11.00 3.37 0.42
N ARG A 75 -10.37 3.57 1.58
CA ARG A 75 -9.93 4.90 1.99
C ARG A 75 -8.53 4.90 2.57
N PHE A 76 -7.75 5.82 2.02
CA PHE A 76 -6.43 6.23 2.46
C PHE A 76 -6.58 7.38 3.45
N ASN A 77 -5.88 7.28 4.59
CA ASN A 77 -5.67 8.39 5.51
C ASN A 77 -4.16 8.56 5.72
N GLY A 78 -3.67 9.79 5.61
CA GLY A 78 -2.28 10.13 5.88
C GLY A 78 -2.15 11.39 6.71
N ILE A 79 -1.09 11.48 7.51
CA ILE A 79 -0.70 12.69 8.24
C ILE A 79 0.73 13.04 7.82
N SER A 80 0.93 14.24 7.28
CA SER A 80 2.27 14.71 6.93
C SER A 80 3.08 15.09 8.18
N ASN A 81 4.40 15.23 8.04
CA ASN A 81 5.28 15.79 9.06
C ASN A 81 4.84 17.18 9.60
N GLU A 82 4.16 17.98 8.77
CA GLU A 82 3.56 19.28 9.15
C GLU A 82 2.22 19.14 9.91
N GLY A 83 1.73 17.92 10.11
CA GLY A 83 0.46 17.64 10.78
C GLY A 83 -0.77 17.75 9.88
N THR A 84 -0.59 18.01 8.58
CA THR A 84 -1.69 18.11 7.62
C THR A 84 -2.30 16.73 7.37
N LYS A 85 -3.63 16.65 7.45
CA LYS A 85 -4.40 15.42 7.22
C LYS A 85 -4.82 15.32 5.76
N TYR A 86 -4.47 14.19 5.15
CA TYR A 86 -4.80 13.83 3.79
C TYR A 86 -5.74 12.62 3.80
N THR A 87 -6.76 12.66 2.97
CA THR A 87 -7.73 11.59 2.78
C THR A 87 -8.10 11.48 1.31
N THR A 88 -8.12 10.26 0.82
CA THR A 88 -8.72 9.91 -0.48
C THR A 88 -9.50 8.62 -0.32
N THR A 89 -10.67 8.58 -0.95
CA THR A 89 -11.55 7.41 -1.06
C THR A 89 -11.60 6.92 -2.50
N TYR A 90 -11.91 5.64 -2.67
CA TYR A 90 -12.25 5.00 -3.94
C TYR A 90 -13.53 4.19 -3.74
N ASP A 91 -14.54 4.45 -4.57
CA ASP A 91 -15.91 3.92 -4.37
C ASP A 91 -16.04 2.38 -4.43
N SER A 92 -15.01 1.72 -4.96
CA SER A 92 -14.87 0.28 -5.01
C SER A 92 -13.42 -0.13 -4.78
N PHE A 93 -13.22 -1.30 -4.21
CA PHE A 93 -11.92 -1.93 -4.00
C PHE A 93 -12.07 -3.45 -3.92
N LYS A 94 -11.41 -4.16 -4.85
CA LYS A 94 -11.35 -5.63 -4.86
C LYS A 94 -9.99 -6.11 -5.29
N ILE A 95 -9.58 -7.23 -4.70
CA ILE A 95 -8.37 -7.93 -5.10
C ILE A 95 -8.68 -9.37 -5.51
N GLY A 96 -7.93 -9.87 -6.48
CA GLY A 96 -7.99 -11.25 -6.96
C GLY A 96 -7.50 -12.26 -5.92
N SER A 97 -7.66 -13.53 -6.25
CA SER A 97 -7.13 -14.67 -5.50
C SER A 97 -5.61 -14.81 -5.65
N GLU A 98 -4.98 -15.71 -4.90
CA GLU A 98 -3.55 -16.01 -5.08
C GLU A 98 -3.22 -16.51 -6.51
N SER A 99 -4.11 -17.31 -7.11
CA SER A 99 -3.95 -17.77 -8.50
C SER A 99 -4.02 -16.64 -9.53
N GLU A 100 -4.64 -15.52 -9.16
CA GLU A 100 -4.69 -14.27 -9.93
C GLU A 100 -3.64 -13.27 -9.43
N ASN A 101 -2.63 -13.74 -8.69
CA ASN A 101 -1.56 -12.92 -8.12
C ASN A 101 -2.06 -11.74 -7.27
N TYR A 102 -3.21 -11.89 -6.62
CA TYR A 102 -3.88 -10.82 -5.87
C TYR A 102 -4.07 -9.53 -6.65
N GLU A 103 -4.31 -9.59 -7.96
CA GLU A 103 -4.52 -8.42 -8.82
C GLU A 103 -5.50 -7.40 -8.21
N LEU A 104 -5.21 -6.10 -8.31
CA LEU A 104 -6.16 -5.04 -7.97
C LEU A 104 -7.27 -4.97 -9.03
N SER A 105 -8.21 -5.92 -8.94
CA SER A 105 -9.20 -6.21 -9.98
C SER A 105 -10.32 -5.17 -10.08
N ASP A 106 -10.61 -4.45 -8.99
CA ASP A 106 -11.51 -3.31 -9.05
C ASP A 106 -11.06 -2.16 -8.16
N LEU A 107 -11.20 -0.95 -8.71
CA LEU A 107 -10.94 0.31 -8.04
C LEU A 107 -11.89 1.36 -8.62
N GLY A 108 -12.71 1.96 -7.75
CA GLY A 108 -13.76 2.90 -8.12
C GLY A 108 -13.24 4.30 -8.43
N SER A 109 -14.17 5.22 -8.69
CA SER A 109 -13.85 6.64 -8.82
C SER A 109 -13.28 7.18 -7.51
N THR A 110 -12.37 8.14 -7.63
CA THR A 110 -11.64 8.69 -6.49
C THR A 110 -12.11 10.08 -6.12
N HIS A 111 -12.15 10.37 -4.81
CA HIS A 111 -12.41 11.71 -4.31
C HIS A 111 -11.66 11.97 -2.99
N GLY A 112 -11.32 13.22 -2.72
CA GLY A 112 -10.59 13.61 -1.51
C GLY A 112 -9.50 14.65 -1.77
N ASN A 113 -8.77 15.00 -0.71
CA ASN A 113 -7.72 16.01 -0.75
C ASN A 113 -6.30 15.42 -0.86
N ALA A 114 -6.14 14.09 -0.79
CA ALA A 114 -4.84 13.45 -1.03
C ALA A 114 -4.52 13.26 -2.52
N GLY A 115 -5.52 13.40 -3.40
CA GLY A 115 -5.40 13.10 -4.83
C GLY A 115 -5.41 11.61 -5.15
N ASP A 116 -5.14 11.26 -6.40
CA ASP A 116 -5.21 9.89 -6.92
C ASP A 116 -3.84 9.21 -6.95
N GLY A 117 -3.63 8.25 -6.06
CA GLY A 117 -2.39 7.49 -5.94
C GLY A 117 -2.51 6.01 -6.33
N MET A 118 -3.70 5.49 -6.64
CA MET A 118 -3.92 4.05 -6.87
C MET A 118 -4.52 3.73 -8.24
N SER A 119 -5.03 4.70 -8.99
CA SER A 119 -5.64 4.38 -10.30
C SER A 119 -4.68 3.74 -11.29
N SER A 120 -3.38 4.06 -11.24
CA SER A 120 -2.37 3.39 -12.07
C SER A 120 -2.14 1.93 -11.67
N ALA A 121 -2.45 1.56 -10.42
CA ALA A 121 -2.32 0.20 -9.92
C ALA A 121 -3.52 -0.69 -10.30
N LYS A 122 -4.61 -0.12 -10.83
CA LYS A 122 -5.80 -0.89 -11.23
C LYS A 122 -5.43 -1.89 -12.33
N GLY A 123 -5.80 -3.16 -12.13
CA GLY A 123 -5.49 -4.26 -13.03
C GLY A 123 -4.06 -4.79 -12.92
N MET A 124 -3.25 -4.26 -12.00
CA MET A 124 -1.87 -4.74 -11.81
C MET A 124 -1.85 -5.90 -10.81
N PRO A 125 -1.03 -6.94 -11.04
CA PRO A 125 -0.80 -8.00 -10.06
C PRO A 125 0.04 -7.50 -8.89
N PHE A 126 -0.17 -8.10 -7.71
CA PHE A 126 0.68 -7.83 -6.56
C PHE A 126 2.07 -8.43 -6.80
N SER A 127 3.14 -7.77 -6.37
CA SER A 127 4.51 -8.29 -6.49
C SER A 127 5.29 -8.10 -5.19
N THR A 128 6.20 -9.01 -4.89
CA THR A 128 7.20 -8.91 -3.81
C THR A 128 8.60 -9.02 -4.38
N TYR A 129 9.63 -8.97 -3.54
CA TYR A 129 11.02 -9.10 -4.02
C TYR A 129 11.35 -10.50 -4.52
N ASP A 130 10.68 -11.54 -4.01
CA ASP A 130 10.90 -12.94 -4.39
C ASP A 130 9.89 -13.45 -5.42
N ARG A 131 8.83 -12.68 -5.70
CA ARG A 131 7.82 -12.99 -6.72
C ARG A 131 7.37 -11.72 -7.43
N VAL A 132 8.01 -11.45 -8.55
CA VAL A 132 7.69 -10.33 -9.43
C VAL A 132 6.70 -10.81 -10.49
N ASN A 133 5.50 -10.24 -10.49
CA ASN A 133 4.41 -10.64 -11.40
C ASN A 133 4.17 -9.62 -12.52
N VAL A 134 5.06 -8.65 -12.68
CA VAL A 134 5.04 -7.65 -13.77
C VAL A 134 6.30 -7.78 -14.62
N GLU A 135 6.19 -7.60 -15.93
CA GLU A 135 7.33 -7.62 -16.86
C GLU A 135 8.10 -6.29 -16.80
N CYS A 136 8.68 -5.99 -15.63
CA CYS A 136 9.35 -4.74 -15.38
C CYS A 136 10.60 -4.93 -14.52
N ILE A 137 11.76 -4.73 -15.15
CA ILE A 137 13.08 -4.90 -14.51
C ILE A 137 13.24 -3.96 -13.31
N SER A 138 12.73 -2.73 -13.39
CA SER A 138 12.82 -1.77 -12.29
C SER A 138 11.93 -2.14 -11.11
N VAL A 139 10.80 -2.83 -11.29
CA VAL A 139 9.98 -3.32 -10.15
C VAL A 139 10.71 -4.43 -9.40
N SER A 140 11.36 -5.35 -10.11
CA SER A 140 12.25 -6.34 -9.49
C SER A 140 13.32 -5.66 -8.64
N TYR A 141 13.99 -4.64 -9.20
CA TYR A 141 15.02 -3.90 -8.49
C TYR A 141 14.51 -3.10 -7.29
N VAL A 142 13.40 -2.36 -7.43
CA VAL A 142 12.77 -1.62 -6.34
C VAL A 142 12.44 -2.57 -5.20
N ASN A 143 11.85 -3.73 -5.48
CA ASN A 143 11.54 -4.70 -4.45
C ASN A 143 12.81 -5.28 -3.79
N HIS A 144 13.87 -5.50 -4.56
CA HIS A 144 15.16 -5.97 -4.04
C HIS A 144 15.95 -4.92 -3.23
N GLN A 145 15.76 -3.63 -3.47
CA GLN A 145 16.49 -2.53 -2.78
C GLN A 145 15.75 -1.94 -1.56
N GLY A 146 14.61 -2.51 -1.16
CA GLY A 146 13.83 -2.00 -0.01
C GLY A 146 12.41 -1.55 -0.34
N GLY A 147 11.92 -1.84 -1.54
CA GLY A 147 10.50 -1.79 -1.85
C GLY A 147 9.77 -2.94 -1.16
N GLY A 148 8.80 -2.62 -0.31
CA GLY A 148 7.83 -3.61 0.11
C GLY A 148 6.88 -3.95 -1.03
N GLY A 149 6.25 -5.11 -0.93
CA GLY A 149 5.36 -5.62 -1.97
C GLY A 149 4.16 -4.73 -2.23
N TRP A 150 3.77 -4.60 -3.49
CA TRP A 150 2.69 -3.70 -3.92
C TRP A 150 2.08 -4.10 -5.28
N TRP A 151 0.99 -3.44 -5.65
CA TRP A 151 0.44 -3.41 -7.01
C TRP A 151 1.19 -2.38 -7.87
N HIS A 152 2.40 -2.74 -8.30
CA HIS A 152 3.25 -1.83 -9.05
C HIS A 152 2.71 -1.64 -10.48
N SER A 153 2.54 -0.38 -10.88
CA SER A 153 2.09 -0.04 -12.23
C SER A 153 3.25 0.08 -13.21
N GLU A 154 3.07 -0.46 -14.42
CA GLU A 154 4.06 -0.40 -15.52
C GLU A 154 4.47 1.02 -15.93
N GLY A 155 3.56 2.00 -15.76
CA GLY A 155 3.78 3.40 -16.17
C GLY A 155 4.89 4.16 -15.42
N ARG A 156 5.61 3.51 -14.51
CA ARG A 156 6.80 4.05 -13.80
C ARG A 156 7.98 3.11 -13.81
N CYS A 157 7.97 2.18 -14.74
CA CYS A 157 9.12 1.34 -15.01
C CYS A 157 10.31 2.12 -15.60
N ASN A 158 10.06 3.35 -16.06
CA ASN A 158 11.05 4.31 -16.53
C ASN A 158 10.72 5.68 -15.90
N GLU A 159 11.56 6.18 -15.00
CA GLU A 159 11.84 7.62 -14.76
C GLU A 159 12.69 7.75 -13.48
N CYS A 160 13.94 7.31 -13.56
CA CYS A 160 15.00 7.89 -12.74
C CYS A 160 15.38 9.21 -13.40
N HIS A 161 14.99 10.33 -12.81
CA HIS A 161 15.53 11.63 -13.19
C HIS A 161 16.83 11.83 -12.41
N SER A 162 17.98 11.67 -13.06
CA SER A 162 19.19 12.39 -12.66
C SER A 162 19.06 13.83 -13.17
N HIS A 163 19.79 14.77 -12.55
CA HIS A 163 19.71 16.18 -12.93
C HIS A 163 20.18 16.43 -14.38
N GLU A 164 20.89 15.48 -15.00
CA GLU A 164 21.25 15.42 -16.42
C GLU A 164 21.34 13.93 -16.82
N ASP A 165 20.59 13.54 -17.86
CA ASP A 165 20.62 12.30 -18.67
C ASP A 165 20.60 10.90 -17.99
N GLU A 166 19.64 10.10 -18.46
CA GLU A 166 19.34 8.66 -18.23
C GLU A 166 20.38 7.82 -17.43
N CYS A 167 19.99 7.30 -16.23
CA CYS A 167 20.83 6.32 -15.49
C CYS A 167 20.99 5.03 -16.38
N PRO A 168 22.22 4.53 -16.62
CA PRO A 168 22.50 3.46 -17.58
C PRO A 168 21.96 2.08 -17.16
N PRO A 169 21.73 1.14 -18.10
CA PRO A 169 21.01 -0.12 -17.90
C PRO A 169 21.72 -1.17 -17.02
N THR A 170 22.91 -0.85 -16.49
CA THR A 170 23.68 -1.70 -15.57
C THR A 170 23.91 -0.93 -14.28
N PHE A 171 23.01 -1.09 -13.31
CA PHE A 171 22.92 -0.30 -12.08
C PHE A 171 23.91 -0.77 -11.00
N VAL A 172 24.98 0.02 -10.80
CA VAL A 172 25.64 0.18 -9.51
C VAL A 172 25.16 1.52 -8.98
N CYS A 173 24.51 1.55 -7.81
CA CYS A 173 24.17 2.81 -7.15
C CYS A 173 25.49 3.52 -6.80
N ASN A 174 25.85 4.53 -7.58
CA ASN A 174 26.78 5.57 -7.14
C ASN A 174 25.97 6.65 -6.41
N ASP A 175 26.65 7.43 -5.58
CA ASP A 175 26.13 8.43 -4.64
C ASP A 175 25.22 9.52 -5.27
N ASP A 176 25.02 9.53 -6.60
CA ASP A 176 24.35 10.59 -7.35
C ASP A 176 22.96 10.23 -7.97
N CYS A 177 22.53 8.95 -8.04
CA CYS A 177 21.14 8.62 -8.46
C CYS A 177 20.23 8.58 -7.20
N TYR A 178 19.27 9.50 -7.08
CA TYR A 178 18.23 9.49 -6.04
C TYR A 178 16.96 8.78 -6.53
N MET A 179 16.33 7.96 -5.68
CA MET A 179 15.02 7.40 -6.00
C MET A 179 13.96 8.49 -5.91
N ASN A 180 13.32 8.82 -7.04
CA ASN A 180 12.08 9.58 -7.02
C ASN A 180 11.02 8.77 -6.26
N CYS A 181 10.25 9.45 -5.40
CA CYS A 181 9.13 8.86 -4.67
C CYS A 181 8.33 7.94 -5.61
N ALA A 182 8.36 6.62 -5.37
CA ALA A 182 7.48 5.71 -6.09
C ALA A 182 6.07 6.21 -5.81
N THR A 183 5.35 6.73 -6.81
CA THR A 183 4.18 7.60 -6.54
C THR A 183 2.99 6.93 -5.89
N SER A 184 3.14 5.64 -5.64
CA SER A 184 2.09 4.73 -5.27
C SER A 184 2.72 3.53 -4.57
N ASN A 185 3.62 3.70 -3.58
CA ASN A 185 4.05 2.56 -2.74
C ASN A 185 4.09 2.98 -1.28
N LEU A 186 3.08 2.54 -0.52
CA LEU A 186 2.98 2.79 0.92
C LEU A 186 3.72 1.74 1.77
N ASN A 187 4.24 0.69 1.13
CA ASN A 187 5.03 -0.38 1.76
C ASN A 187 6.55 -0.17 1.58
N GLY A 188 6.97 0.98 1.05
CA GLY A 188 8.39 1.34 0.94
C GLY A 188 9.09 1.50 2.30
N LYS A 189 10.42 1.53 2.25
CA LYS A 189 11.28 1.81 3.41
C LYS A 189 11.19 3.27 3.87
N HIS A 190 11.28 3.45 5.18
CA HIS A 190 11.69 4.71 5.80
C HIS A 190 13.23 4.75 5.84
N GLU A 191 13.90 5.33 4.85
CA GLU A 191 15.36 5.53 4.92
C GLU A 191 15.72 7.03 4.95
N HIS A 192 16.55 7.39 5.93
CA HIS A 192 17.23 8.68 6.09
C HIS A 192 18.64 8.55 5.51
N TYR A 193 18.85 8.87 4.22
CA TYR A 193 20.19 9.25 3.75
C TYR A 193 20.08 10.42 2.77
N HIS A 194 20.64 11.55 3.25
CA HIS A 194 20.76 12.87 2.62
C HIS A 194 19.45 13.56 2.17
N PHE A 195 19.02 14.54 2.99
CA PHE A 195 17.82 15.37 2.86
C PHE A 195 16.48 14.60 2.93
N ASP A 196 16.18 14.09 4.14
CA ASP A 196 14.88 13.79 4.73
C ASP A 196 13.73 13.42 3.78
N ARG A 197 13.82 12.24 3.16
CA ARG A 197 12.69 11.61 2.48
C ARG A 197 12.47 10.17 2.93
N GLU A 198 11.85 10.01 4.09
CA GLU A 198 11.39 8.71 4.55
C GLU A 198 10.10 8.32 3.77
N MET A 199 10.15 7.25 2.97
CA MET A 199 9.15 7.04 1.92
C MET A 199 7.87 6.35 2.37
N ILE A 200 6.85 7.18 2.52
CA ILE A 200 5.47 6.87 2.17
C ILE A 200 5.08 7.91 1.12
N SER A 201 4.72 7.47 -0.08
CA SER A 201 4.47 8.36 -1.22
C SER A 201 3.08 8.16 -1.79
N TRP A 202 2.35 9.27 -1.93
CA TRP A 202 1.05 9.34 -2.57
C TRP A 202 1.01 10.57 -3.47
N ARG A 203 1.11 10.35 -4.80
CA ARG A 203 1.08 11.37 -5.88
C ARG A 203 1.64 12.76 -5.49
N GLY A 204 2.95 12.84 -5.26
CA GLY A 204 3.66 14.11 -5.03
C GLY A 204 3.76 14.54 -3.56
N TYR A 205 3.11 13.82 -2.64
CA TYR A 205 3.37 13.93 -1.21
C TYR A 205 4.31 12.83 -0.77
N CYS A 206 5.47 13.22 -0.24
CA CYS A 206 6.39 12.35 0.46
C CYS A 206 6.41 12.78 1.95
N ASN A 207 6.86 11.92 2.86
CA ASN A 207 7.01 12.22 4.30
C ASN A 207 5.72 12.21 5.13
N PHE A 208 4.85 11.21 4.91
CA PHE A 208 3.83 10.91 5.90
C PHE A 208 4.48 10.36 7.18
N ILE A 209 4.07 10.87 8.34
CA ILE A 209 4.44 10.32 9.65
C ILE A 209 3.49 9.20 10.08
N SER A 210 2.30 9.14 9.47
CA SER A 210 1.38 8.02 9.63
C SER A 210 0.55 7.82 8.37
N VAL A 211 0.35 6.57 7.95
CA VAL A 211 -0.69 6.21 6.98
C VAL A 211 -1.49 4.98 7.39
N GLU A 212 -2.75 4.98 6.96
CA GLU A 212 -3.63 3.84 7.06
C GLU A 212 -4.41 3.64 5.75
N MET A 213 -4.63 2.38 5.39
CA MET A 213 -5.63 2.02 4.38
C MET A 213 -6.70 1.14 5.01
N LYS A 214 -7.95 1.56 4.86
CA LYS A 214 -9.12 0.84 5.41
C LYS A 214 -10.17 0.61 4.35
N ILE A 215 -10.99 -0.40 4.56
CA ILE A 215 -12.10 -0.76 3.67
C ILE A 215 -13.45 -0.56 4.40
N TRP A 216 -14.33 0.28 3.86
CA TRP A 216 -15.67 0.51 4.40
C TRP A 216 -16.68 -0.31 3.61
N PRO A 217 -17.51 -1.14 4.26
CA PRO A 217 -18.57 -1.84 3.54
C PRO A 217 -19.58 -0.82 3.01
N ASN A 218 -19.94 -0.93 1.73
CA ASN A 218 -21.00 -0.10 1.14
C ASN A 218 -22.35 -0.64 1.66
N ILE A 219 -22.80 -0.13 2.81
CA ILE A 219 -24.08 -0.53 3.40
C ILE A 219 -25.20 0.20 2.66
N VAL A 220 -25.93 -0.52 1.82
CA VAL A 220 -27.25 -0.06 1.38
C VAL A 220 -28.21 -0.30 2.53
N MET A 221 -28.59 0.76 3.25
CA MET A 221 -29.70 0.68 4.20
C MET A 221 -30.97 0.34 3.40
N LYS A 222 -31.53 -0.85 3.63
CA LYS A 222 -32.85 -1.24 3.13
C LYS A 222 -33.95 -0.62 3.97
#